data_AF-A0A133U866-F1
#
_entry.id   AF-A0A133U866-F1
#
_cell.length_a   1.000
_cell.length_b   1.000
_cell.length_c   1.000
_cell.angle_alpha   90.00
_cell.angle_beta   90.00
_cell.angle_gamma   90.00
#
_symmetry.space_group_name_H-M   'P 1'
#
loop_
_entity.id
_entity.type
_entity.pdbx_description
1 polymer ?
#
loop_
_entity_poly.entity_id
_entity_poly.type
_entity_poly.pdbx_seq_one_letter_code
_entity_poly.pdbx_strand_id
1 'polypeptide(L)'
;MRVLVCGGRHWSDKAPIRNVLNLIPKIEVLIEGEARGADRLAKKVAGKRKIPVKELSAKWDKHGKAAGPIRNRKMLDEGDPDIVLAFHRNLEKSKGTRDMLQKAVSEGVPAAVCRE
;
A
#
# COMPACT_ATOMS: atom_id res chain seq x y z
N MET A 1 -6.34 6.05 -12.94
CA MET A 1 -5.14 6.00 -12.08
C MET A 1 -5.36 4.97 -10.99
N ARG A 2 -4.48 3.98 -10.93
CA ARG A 2 -4.46 2.84 -10.02
C ARG A 2 -3.43 3.13 -8.93
N VAL A 3 -3.85 3.19 -7.68
CA VAL A 3 -3.00 3.66 -6.58
C VAL A 3 -2.76 2.53 -5.60
N LEU A 4 -1.51 2.11 -5.41
CA LEU A 4 -1.15 1.16 -4.38
C LEU A 4 -0.81 1.90 -3.09
N VAL A 5 -1.46 1.53 -1.99
CA VAL A 5 -1.12 2.03 -0.66
C VAL A 5 -0.54 0.90 0.18
N CYS A 6 0.61 1.15 0.80
CA CYS A 6 1.21 0.26 1.77
C CYS A 6 1.79 1.07 2.95
N GLY A 7 2.13 0.41 4.05
CA GLY A 7 2.81 1.14 5.11
C GLY A 7 3.00 0.41 6.42
N GLY A 8 3.20 1.20 7.47
CA GLY A 8 3.53 0.72 8.80
C GLY A 8 2.37 -0.02 9.47
N ARG A 9 2.68 -1.12 10.15
CA ARG A 9 1.68 -1.91 10.90
C ARG A 9 1.08 -1.20 12.10
N HIS A 10 1.78 -0.18 12.59
CA HIS A 10 1.39 0.66 13.73
C HIS A 10 0.90 2.04 13.29
N TRP A 11 0.74 2.27 11.98
CA TRP A 11 0.18 3.51 11.48
C TRP A 11 -1.29 3.63 11.92
N SER A 12 -1.64 4.71 12.60
CA SER A 12 -2.96 4.89 13.22
C SER A 12 -3.73 6.09 12.69
N ASP A 13 -3.03 7.08 12.10
CA ASP A 13 -3.68 8.29 11.61
C ASP A 13 -4.12 8.18 10.14
N LYS A 14 -5.43 8.27 9.91
CA LYS A 14 -6.00 8.27 8.56
C LYS A 14 -5.85 9.61 7.83
N ALA A 15 -5.55 10.70 8.53
CA ALA A 15 -5.57 12.04 7.97
C ALA A 15 -4.52 12.22 6.85
N PRO A 16 -3.24 11.82 7.00
CA PRO A 16 -2.27 11.91 5.91
C PRO A 16 -2.68 11.10 4.69
N ILE A 17 -3.20 9.87 4.90
CA ILE A 17 -3.70 9.01 3.81
C ILE A 17 -4.83 9.73 3.06
N ARG A 18 -5.83 10.22 3.79
CA ARG A 18 -6.95 10.95 3.18
C ARG A 18 -6.48 12.18 2.43
N ASN A 19 -5.57 12.97 3.01
CA ASN A 19 -5.08 14.19 2.40
C ASN A 19 -4.35 13.90 1.09
N VAL A 20 -3.44 12.93 1.06
CA VAL A 20 -2.73 12.53 -0.15
C VAL A 20 -3.69 12.00 -1.22
N LEU A 21 -4.61 11.11 -0.84
CA LEU A 21 -5.57 10.58 -1.81
C LEU A 21 -6.52 11.66 -2.36
N ASN A 22 -6.78 12.74 -1.60
CA ASN A 22 -7.62 13.86 -2.06
C ASN A 22 -6.93 14.73 -3.12
N LEU A 23 -5.59 14.70 -3.20
CA LEU A 23 -4.84 15.39 -4.25
C LEU A 23 -4.97 14.69 -5.61
N ILE A 24 -5.41 13.44 -5.61
CA ILE A 24 -5.61 12.65 -6.84
C ILE A 24 -7.08 12.81 -7.26
N PRO A 25 -7.36 13.48 -8.40
CA PRO A 25 -8.73 13.85 -8.79
C PRO A 25 -9.60 12.62 -9.09
N LYS A 26 -9.01 11.57 -9.68
CA LYS A 26 -9.71 10.32 -10.00
C LYS A 26 -8.83 9.12 -9.73
N ILE A 27 -9.22 8.32 -8.74
CA ILE A 27 -8.63 7.01 -8.46
C ILE A 27 -9.60 5.95 -8.97
N GLU A 28 -9.14 5.12 -9.90
CA GLU A 28 -9.93 4.04 -10.49
C GLU A 28 -10.03 2.84 -9.55
N VAL A 29 -8.90 2.48 -8.93
CA VAL A 29 -8.82 1.44 -7.91
C VAL A 29 -7.72 1.78 -6.92
N LEU A 30 -7.97 1.51 -5.65
CA LEU A 30 -6.95 1.51 -4.61
C LEU A 30 -6.54 0.07 -4.31
N ILE A 31 -5.24 -0.22 -4.35
CA ILE A 31 -4.67 -1.54 -4.09
C ILE A 31 -4.02 -1.53 -2.71
N GLU A 32 -4.29 -2.53 -1.87
CA GLU A 32 -3.68 -2.64 -0.55
C GLU A 32 -3.51 -4.10 -0.09
N GLY A 33 -2.77 -4.30 1.00
CA GLY A 33 -2.24 -5.60 1.39
C GLY A 33 -2.96 -6.32 2.55
N GLU A 34 -4.12 -5.81 2.99
CA GLU A 34 -4.90 -6.26 4.15
C GLU A 34 -4.15 -6.27 5.49
N ALA A 35 -2.95 -5.67 5.54
CA ALA A 35 -2.16 -5.58 6.76
C ALA A 35 -2.81 -4.61 7.76
N ARG A 36 -2.61 -4.90 9.06
CA ARG A 36 -2.94 -3.92 10.12
C ARG A 36 -2.19 -2.61 9.86
N GLY A 37 -2.78 -1.48 10.28
CA GLY A 37 -2.18 -0.16 10.12
C GLY A 37 -2.57 0.51 8.80
N ALA A 38 -1.57 0.98 8.06
CA ALA A 38 -1.76 1.84 6.89
C ALA A 38 -2.67 1.22 5.82
N ASP A 39 -2.45 -0.04 5.44
CA ASP A 39 -3.19 -0.75 4.39
C ASP A 39 -4.71 -0.75 4.69
N ARG A 40 -5.12 -1.26 5.87
CA ARG A 40 -6.54 -1.23 6.30
C ARG A 40 -7.10 0.17 6.50
N LEU A 41 -6.30 1.15 6.88
CA LEU A 41 -6.75 2.54 6.98
C LEU A 41 -7.01 3.13 5.58
N ALA A 42 -6.18 2.81 4.60
CA ALA A 42 -6.36 3.20 3.22
C ALA A 42 -7.65 2.61 2.64
N LYS A 43 -7.91 1.31 2.85
CA LYS A 43 -9.20 0.68 2.51
C LYS A 43 -10.40 1.41 3.12
N LYS A 44 -10.33 1.78 4.40
CA LYS A 44 -11.40 2.54 5.08
C LYS A 44 -11.61 3.93 4.45
N VAL A 45 -10.53 4.63 4.11
CA VAL A 45 -10.59 5.94 3.45
C VAL A 45 -11.17 5.82 2.04
N ALA A 46 -10.74 4.82 1.27
CA ALA A 46 -11.23 4.51 -0.06
C ALA A 46 -12.74 4.21 -0.06
N GLY A 47 -13.19 3.36 0.86
CA GLY A 47 -14.60 3.02 1.01
C GLY A 47 -15.49 4.23 1.28
N LYS A 48 -15.04 5.17 2.14
CA LYS A 48 -15.77 6.43 2.38
C LYS A 48 -15.88 7.33 1.15
N ARG A 49 -14.91 7.23 0.24
CA ARG A 49 -14.86 7.97 -1.03
C ARG A 49 -15.48 7.19 -2.19
N LYS A 50 -16.05 6.01 -1.94
CA LYS A 50 -16.57 5.09 -2.97
C LYS A 50 -15.53 4.74 -4.04
N ILE A 51 -14.25 4.70 -3.66
CA ILE A 51 -13.17 4.23 -4.53
C ILE A 51 -13.15 2.69 -4.44
N PRO A 52 -13.19 1.97 -5.57
CA PRO A 52 -13.01 0.52 -5.60
C PRO A 52 -11.70 0.10 -4.93
N VAL A 53 -11.71 -0.98 -4.16
CA VAL A 53 -10.53 -1.49 -3.47
C VAL A 53 -10.18 -2.89 -3.97
N LYS A 54 -8.92 -3.09 -4.35
CA LYS A 54 -8.33 -4.41 -4.63
C LYS A 54 -7.48 -4.84 -3.44
N GLU A 55 -8.00 -5.81 -2.70
CA GLU A 55 -7.44 -6.30 -1.45
C GLU A 55 -6.61 -7.55 -1.70
N LEU A 56 -5.34 -7.53 -1.29
CA LEU A 56 -4.42 -8.65 -1.51
C LEU A 56 -3.78 -9.07 -0.19
N SER A 57 -4.40 -10.05 0.47
CA SER A 57 -3.93 -10.56 1.75
C SER A 57 -2.71 -11.48 1.62
N ALA A 58 -1.82 -11.41 2.59
CA ALA A 58 -0.68 -12.31 2.69
C ALA A 58 -1.11 -13.68 3.24
N LYS A 59 -0.82 -14.75 2.49
CA LYS A 59 -1.14 -16.14 2.86
C LYS A 59 -0.10 -16.72 3.83
N TRP A 60 -0.11 -16.24 5.09
CA TRP A 60 0.87 -16.61 6.12
C TRP A 60 0.89 -18.12 6.40
N ASP A 61 -0.27 -18.77 6.45
CA ASP A 61 -0.36 -20.22 6.72
C ASP A 61 0.32 -21.06 5.63
N LYS A 62 0.33 -20.56 4.39
CA LYS A 62 0.93 -21.26 3.24
C LYS A 62 2.42 -20.96 3.06
N HIS A 63 2.83 -19.72 3.27
CA HIS A 63 4.16 -19.25 2.86
C HIS A 63 5.03 -18.73 4.03
N GLY A 64 4.52 -18.77 5.26
CA GLY A 64 5.23 -18.27 6.44
C GLY A 64 5.78 -16.86 6.22
N LYS A 65 7.07 -16.66 6.53
CA LYS A 65 7.74 -15.36 6.40
C LYS A 65 7.74 -14.80 4.97
N ALA A 66 7.68 -15.66 3.95
CA ALA A 66 7.66 -15.24 2.55
C ALA A 66 6.28 -14.69 2.10
N ALA A 67 5.21 -14.91 2.89
CA ALA A 67 3.87 -14.47 2.55
C ALA A 67 3.79 -12.96 2.29
N GLY A 68 4.48 -12.15 3.09
CA GLY A 68 4.53 -10.69 2.95
C GLY A 68 5.15 -10.25 1.61
N PRO A 69 6.39 -10.66 1.30
CA PRO A 69 7.04 -10.38 0.02
C PRO A 69 6.31 -10.93 -1.21
N ILE A 70 5.72 -12.12 -1.13
CA ILE A 70 4.91 -12.70 -2.22
C ILE A 70 3.67 -11.84 -2.47
N ARG A 71 2.98 -11.45 -1.42
CA ARG A 71 1.84 -10.53 -1.51
C ARG A 71 2.25 -9.16 -2.05
N ASN A 72 3.42 -8.65 -1.66
CA ASN A 72 3.95 -7.39 -2.21
C ASN A 72 4.12 -7.47 -3.74
N ARG A 73 4.69 -8.57 -4.23
CA ARG A 73 4.81 -8.82 -5.68
C ARG A 73 3.43 -8.89 -6.34
N LYS A 74 2.48 -9.65 -5.77
CA LYS A 74 1.10 -9.71 -6.29
C LYS A 74 0.41 -8.35 -6.37
N MET A 75 0.66 -7.44 -5.42
CA MET A 75 0.08 -6.10 -5.46
C MET A 75 0.64 -5.26 -6.63
N LEU A 76 1.86 -5.54 -7.08
CA LEU A 76 2.42 -4.90 -8.28
C LEU A 76 1.94 -5.62 -9.55
N ASP A 77 2.13 -6.93 -9.64
CA ASP A 77 1.80 -7.71 -10.84
C ASP A 77 0.29 -7.73 -11.16
N GLU A 78 -0.55 -8.04 -10.16
CA GLU A 78 -1.99 -8.13 -10.38
C GLU A 78 -2.66 -6.78 -10.16
N GLY A 79 -2.09 -5.94 -9.29
CA GLY A 79 -2.62 -4.62 -9.00
C GLY A 79 -2.32 -3.63 -10.11
N ASP A 80 -1.21 -3.78 -10.82
CA ASP A 80 -0.76 -2.90 -11.91
C ASP A 80 -0.90 -1.42 -11.54
N PRO A 81 -0.23 -0.94 -10.47
CA PRO A 81 -0.40 0.43 -9.99
C PRO A 81 0.39 1.44 -10.83
N ASP A 82 -0.19 2.61 -11.06
CA ASP A 82 0.51 3.76 -11.65
C ASP A 82 1.45 4.44 -10.64
N ILE A 83 1.17 4.28 -9.34
CA ILE A 83 1.96 4.87 -8.25
C ILE A 83 1.84 4.05 -6.96
N VAL A 84 2.95 3.97 -6.21
CA VAL A 84 3.02 3.42 -4.86
C VAL A 84 3.14 4.54 -3.83
N LEU A 85 2.22 4.59 -2.87
CA LEU A 85 2.23 5.51 -1.74
C LEU A 85 2.51 4.73 -0.45
N ALA A 86 3.69 4.94 0.12
CA ALA A 86 4.16 4.24 1.32
C ALA A 86 4.04 5.13 2.57
N PHE A 87 3.07 4.84 3.44
CA PHE A 87 2.86 5.57 4.70
C PHE A 87 3.66 4.94 5.84
N HIS A 88 4.81 5.54 6.15
CA HIS A 88 5.70 4.97 7.17
C HIS A 88 6.55 6.02 7.87
N ARG A 89 6.63 5.96 9.21
CA ARG A 89 7.42 6.89 10.03
C ARG A 89 8.92 6.64 9.99
N ASN A 90 9.32 5.37 10.09
CA ASN A 90 10.74 4.97 10.05
C ASN A 90 10.94 3.81 9.08
N LEU A 91 11.49 4.09 7.90
CA LEU A 91 11.73 3.07 6.87
C LEU A 91 12.89 2.12 7.21
N GLU A 92 13.90 2.56 7.97
CA GLU A 92 15.07 1.73 8.30
C GLU A 92 14.65 0.43 8.98
N LYS A 93 13.67 0.52 9.89
CA LYS A 93 13.09 -0.60 10.63
C LYS A 93 11.95 -1.33 9.88
N SER A 94 11.62 -0.91 8.66
CA SER A 94 10.48 -1.46 7.91
C SER A 94 10.89 -2.40 6.79
N LYS A 95 11.10 -3.67 7.14
CA LYS A 95 11.42 -4.72 6.15
C LYS A 95 10.35 -4.84 5.05
N GLY A 96 9.07 -4.79 5.43
CA GLY A 96 7.95 -4.98 4.50
C GLY A 96 7.71 -3.80 3.56
N THR A 97 7.79 -2.56 4.06
CA THR A 97 7.61 -1.37 3.20
C THR A 97 8.83 -1.16 2.31
N ARG A 98 10.05 -1.40 2.81
CA ARG A 98 11.26 -1.37 1.98
C ARG A 98 11.21 -2.38 0.84
N ASP A 99 10.77 -3.60 1.11
CA ASP A 99 10.58 -4.63 0.09
C ASP A 99 9.61 -4.18 -1.01
N MET A 100 8.48 -3.54 -0.65
CA MET A 100 7.56 -2.97 -1.64
C MET A 100 8.21 -1.86 -2.48
N LEU A 101 8.85 -0.88 -1.82
CA LEU A 101 9.49 0.25 -2.51
C LEU A 101 10.59 -0.21 -3.46
N GLN A 102 11.41 -1.17 -3.05
CA GLN A 102 12.46 -1.75 -3.90
C GLN A 102 11.88 -2.43 -5.14
N LYS A 103 10.79 -3.19 -4.99
CA LYS A 103 10.12 -3.84 -6.12
C LYS A 103 9.51 -2.83 -7.08
N ALA A 104 8.82 -1.82 -6.56
CA ALA A 104 8.24 -0.74 -7.37
C ALA A 104 9.32 -0.04 -8.22
N VAL A 105 10.45 0.33 -7.61
CA VAL A 105 11.59 0.93 -8.33
C VAL A 105 12.15 -0.02 -9.38
N SER A 106 12.30 -1.31 -9.08
CA SER A 106 12.82 -2.29 -10.04
C SER A 106 11.91 -2.49 -11.26
N GLU A 107 10.62 -2.18 -11.13
CA GLU A 107 9.62 -2.27 -12.20
C GLU A 107 9.35 -0.93 -12.88
N GLY A 108 10.04 0.14 -12.48
CA GLY A 108 9.82 1.48 -13.01
C GLY A 108 8.52 2.14 -12.54
N VAL A 109 7.88 1.61 -11.51
CA VAL A 109 6.67 2.20 -10.92
C VAL A 109 7.07 3.34 -9.98
N PRO A 110 6.59 4.58 -10.20
CA PRO A 110 6.82 5.69 -9.29
C PRO A 110 6.40 5.37 -7.85
N ALA A 111 7.28 5.68 -6.89
CA ALA A 111 7.02 5.42 -5.49
C ALA A 111 7.35 6.64 -4.63
N ALA A 112 6.44 6.98 -3.72
CA ALA A 112 6.60 8.07 -2.77
C ALA A 112 6.43 7.59 -1.33
N VAL A 113 7.24 8.15 -0.43
CA VAL A 113 7.14 7.89 1.00
C VAL A 113 6.39 9.05 1.65
N CYS A 114 5.24 8.74 2.22
CA CYS A 114 4.43 9.69 2.96
C CYS A 114 4.74 9.58 4.45
N ARG A 115 5.19 10.69 5.02
CA ARG A 115 5.43 10.85 6.47
C ARG A 115 4.30 11.70 7.06
N GLU A 116 4.16 11.65 8.38
CA GLU A 116 3.29 12.59 9.11
C GLU A 116 3.84 14.01 9.04
#